data_AF-A0A399CSY4-F1
#
_entry.id   AF-A0A399CSY4-F1
#
_cell.length_a   1.000
_cell.length_b   1.000
_cell.length_c   1.000
_cell.angle_alpha   90.00
_cell.angle_beta   90.00
_cell.angle_gamma   90.00
#
_symmetry.space_group_name_H-M   'P 1'
#
loop_
_entity.id
_entity.type
_entity.pdbx_description
1 polymer ?
#
loop_
_entity_poly.entity_id
_entity_poly.type
_entity_poly.pdbx_seq_one_letter_code
_entity_poly.pdbx_strand_id
1 'polypeptide(L)'
;MDIIKRIRLAGLIMLIGMVAGIFSVAPVIDSADYLKEAFRQSNQVIVAAIFQFTLSLTYMGFAVLIYPVIKKFSDSLSLGFLSFRILAVSVSIIGTILLLSLLTLSEVFVQNESPNTLDFEALGTILKSTRDTINHIFMVLLLCVGNIMLYIFFIKARLMFRWILIWGIIISPKI
;
A
#
# COMPACT_ATOMS: atom_id res chain seq x y z
N MET A 1 2.93 15.74 22.78
CA MET A 1 1.95 14.64 22.64
C MET A 1 2.45 13.42 23.38
N ASP A 2 1.69 12.93 24.35
CA ASP A 2 2.00 11.76 25.16
C ASP A 2 2.23 10.51 24.30
N ILE A 3 3.13 9.62 24.71
CA ILE A 3 3.49 8.43 23.93
C ILE A 3 2.27 7.51 23.70
N ILE A 4 1.37 7.44 24.67
CA ILE A 4 0.11 6.69 24.59
C ILE A 4 -0.82 7.26 23.52
N LYS A 5 -0.92 8.60 23.43
CA LYS A 5 -1.74 9.27 22.40
C LYS A 5 -1.19 9.01 21.00
N ARG A 6 0.14 9.03 20.83
CA ARG A 6 0.80 8.67 19.55
C ARG A 6 0.50 7.23 19.15
N ILE A 7 0.57 6.28 20.07
CA ILE A 7 0.30 4.86 19.78
C ILE A 7 -1.16 4.66 19.37
N ARG A 8 -2.12 5.28 20.07
CA ARG A 8 -3.55 5.21 19.69
C ARG A 8 -3.81 5.80 18.31
N LEU A 9 -3.21 6.94 18.00
CA LEU A 9 -3.32 7.57 16.70
C LEU A 9 -2.67 6.71 15.59
N ALA A 10 -1.53 6.08 15.87
CA ALA A 10 -0.90 5.13 14.94
C ALA A 10 -1.83 3.95 14.62
N GLY A 11 -2.49 3.39 15.65
CA GLY A 11 -3.49 2.33 15.47
C GLY A 11 -4.68 2.79 14.64
N LEU A 12 -5.22 3.98 14.91
CA LEU A 12 -6.32 4.55 14.13
C LEU A 12 -5.94 4.75 12.65
N ILE A 13 -4.76 5.30 12.37
CA ILE A 13 -4.26 5.48 11.01
C ILE A 13 -4.14 4.13 10.29
N MET A 14 -3.67 3.08 10.97
CA MET A 14 -3.60 1.74 10.40
C MET A 14 -4.97 1.14 10.10
N LEU A 15 -5.97 1.38 10.96
CA LEU A 15 -7.35 0.94 10.70
C LEU A 15 -7.94 1.65 9.48
N ILE A 16 -7.74 2.97 9.36
CA ILE A 16 -8.13 3.73 8.17
C ILE A 16 -7.42 3.17 6.93
N GLY A 17 -6.12 2.87 7.06
CA GLY A 17 -5.34 2.23 6.00
C GLY A 17 -5.91 0.88 5.58
N MET A 18 -6.33 0.03 6.53
CA MET A 18 -6.94 -1.26 6.21
C MET A 18 -8.24 -1.11 5.40
N VAL A 19 -9.12 -0.20 5.83
CA VAL A 19 -10.36 0.10 5.09
C VAL A 19 -10.04 0.63 3.70
N ALA A 20 -9.08 1.56 3.59
CA ALA A 20 -8.65 2.09 2.31
C ALA A 20 -8.04 1.01 1.40
N GLY A 21 -7.28 0.08 1.96
CA GLY A 21 -6.71 -1.05 1.23
C GLY A 21 -7.78 -1.91 0.56
N ILE A 22 -8.88 -2.20 1.25
CA ILE A 22 -10.01 -2.98 0.70
C ILE A 22 -10.61 -2.31 -0.53
N PHE A 23 -10.85 -0.99 -0.46
CA PHE A 23 -11.44 -0.24 -1.56
C PHE A 23 -10.43 0.18 -2.64
N SER A 24 -9.13 -0.03 -2.43
CA SER A 24 -8.08 0.31 -3.40
C SER A 24 -7.96 -0.66 -4.58
N VAL A 25 -8.70 -1.78 -4.53
CA VAL A 25 -8.65 -2.82 -5.56
C VAL A 25 -9.55 -2.45 -6.74
N ALA A 26 -9.00 -2.51 -7.95
CA ALA A 26 -9.70 -2.22 -9.20
C ALA A 26 -9.84 -3.51 -10.05
N PRO A 27 -10.76 -4.43 -9.71
CA PRO A 27 -10.85 -5.75 -10.37
C PRO A 27 -11.15 -5.65 -11.87
N VAL A 28 -11.72 -4.54 -12.31
CA VAL A 28 -12.01 -4.23 -13.72
C VAL A 28 -10.76 -4.33 -14.60
N ILE A 29 -9.60 -4.01 -14.04
CA ILE A 29 -8.33 -3.96 -14.77
C ILE A 29 -7.71 -5.35 -14.95
N ASP A 30 -8.14 -6.31 -14.14
CA ASP A 30 -7.70 -7.70 -14.24
C ASP A 30 -8.46 -8.49 -15.31
N SER A 31 -9.54 -7.91 -15.86
CA SER A 31 -10.33 -8.54 -16.93
C SER A 31 -9.56 -8.66 -18.26
N ALA A 32 -9.98 -9.61 -19.11
CA ALA A 32 -9.44 -9.76 -20.46
C ALA A 32 -9.75 -8.54 -21.35
N ASP A 33 -10.94 -7.95 -21.18
CA ASP A 33 -11.42 -6.77 -21.92
C ASP A 33 -11.18 -5.45 -21.16
N TYR A 34 -10.12 -5.35 -20.37
CA TYR A 34 -9.88 -4.22 -19.46
C TYR A 34 -9.90 -2.85 -20.16
N LEU A 35 -9.50 -2.77 -21.44
CA LEU A 35 -9.53 -1.52 -22.21
C LEU A 35 -10.95 -1.00 -22.51
N LYS A 36 -11.97 -1.85 -22.49
CA LYS A 36 -13.38 -1.43 -22.64
C LYS A 36 -14.05 -1.29 -21.29
N GLU A 37 -13.80 -2.25 -20.39
CA GLU A 37 -14.44 -2.30 -19.09
C GLU A 37 -13.93 -1.20 -18.14
N ALA A 38 -12.66 -0.79 -18.23
CA ALA A 38 -12.14 0.33 -17.43
C ALA A 38 -12.87 1.65 -17.72
N PHE A 39 -13.18 1.95 -18.98
CA PHE A 39 -14.01 3.10 -19.34
C PHE A 39 -15.45 2.95 -18.85
N ARG A 40 -16.06 1.79 -19.11
CA ARG A 40 -17.44 1.50 -18.70
C ARG A 40 -17.64 1.63 -17.19
N GLN A 41 -16.64 1.25 -16.41
CA GLN A 41 -16.63 1.28 -14.96
C GLN A 41 -15.61 2.29 -14.41
N SER A 42 -15.46 3.44 -15.09
CA SER A 42 -14.47 4.48 -14.76
C SER A 42 -14.56 4.94 -13.31
N ASN A 43 -15.78 5.07 -12.77
CA ASN A 43 -16.00 5.41 -11.37
C ASN A 43 -15.33 4.42 -10.40
N GLN A 44 -15.35 3.12 -10.71
CA GLN A 44 -14.70 2.12 -9.86
C GLN A 44 -13.17 2.28 -9.88
N VAL A 45 -12.60 2.56 -11.05
CA VAL A 45 -11.15 2.80 -11.21
C VAL A 45 -10.72 4.07 -10.47
N ILE A 46 -11.51 5.14 -10.57
CA ILE A 46 -11.25 6.41 -9.86
C ILE A 46 -11.33 6.22 -8.35
N VAL A 47 -12.38 5.54 -7.86
CA VAL A 47 -12.53 5.24 -6.43
C VAL A 47 -11.35 4.42 -5.93
N ALA A 48 -10.96 3.37 -6.67
CA ALA A 48 -9.79 2.55 -6.33
C ALA A 48 -8.51 3.39 -6.28
N ALA A 49 -8.31 4.33 -7.21
CA ALA A 49 -7.15 5.23 -7.22
C ALA A 49 -7.13 6.17 -6.00
N ILE A 50 -8.26 6.76 -5.64
CA ILE A 50 -8.39 7.63 -4.46
C ILE A 50 -8.08 6.86 -3.17
N PHE A 51 -8.60 5.64 -3.06
CA PHE A 51 -8.34 4.80 -1.90
C PHE A 51 -6.90 4.27 -1.88
N GLN A 52 -6.30 3.98 -3.03
CA GLN A 52 -4.88 3.62 -3.13
C GLN A 52 -3.98 4.78 -2.68
N PHE A 53 -4.28 6.01 -3.09
CA PHE A 53 -3.56 7.21 -2.64
C PHE A 53 -3.74 7.45 -1.14
N THR A 54 -4.96 7.30 -0.64
CA THR A 54 -5.28 7.41 0.80
C THR A 54 -4.49 6.38 1.61
N LEU A 55 -4.40 5.14 1.12
CA LEU A 55 -3.58 4.09 1.72
C LEU A 55 -2.11 4.53 1.80
N SER A 56 -1.54 5.09 0.73
CA SER A 56 -0.17 5.61 0.72
C SER A 56 0.03 6.69 1.81
N LEU A 57 -0.93 7.61 1.97
CA LEU A 57 -0.90 8.61 3.03
C LEU A 57 -0.95 7.99 4.43
N THR A 58 -1.74 6.94 4.63
CA THR A 58 -1.79 6.25 5.93
C THR A 58 -0.44 5.59 6.26
N TYR A 59 0.24 4.99 5.28
CA TYR A 59 1.58 4.43 5.47
C TYR A 59 2.62 5.49 5.82
N MET A 60 2.58 6.65 5.14
CA MET A 60 3.45 7.77 5.46
C MET A 60 3.16 8.34 6.86
N GLY A 61 1.88 8.57 7.17
CA GLY A 61 1.42 9.09 8.45
C GLY A 61 1.83 8.18 9.61
N PHE A 62 1.66 6.86 9.46
CA PHE A 62 2.13 5.88 10.42
C PHE A 62 3.64 5.96 10.63
N ALA A 63 4.41 5.98 9.52
CA ALA A 63 5.87 6.01 9.58
C ALA A 63 6.39 7.27 10.30
N VAL A 64 5.87 8.45 9.95
CA VAL A 64 6.22 9.74 10.57
C VAL A 64 5.85 9.77 12.06
N LEU A 65 4.69 9.22 12.41
CA LEU A 65 4.21 9.23 13.79
C LEU A 65 5.04 8.33 14.71
N ILE A 66 5.48 7.17 14.19
CA ILE A 66 6.27 6.16 14.91
C ILE A 66 7.78 6.46 14.88
N TYR A 67 8.28 7.20 13.89
CA TYR A 67 9.68 7.60 13.78
C TYR A 67 10.32 8.07 15.11
N PRO A 68 9.76 9.07 15.83
CA PRO A 68 10.37 9.55 17.08
C PRO A 68 10.33 8.50 18.21
N VAL A 69 9.48 7.49 18.11
CA VAL A 69 9.42 6.38 19.09
C VAL A 69 10.56 5.40 18.83
N ILE A 70 10.78 5.01 17.58
CA ILE A 70 11.89 4.11 17.19
C ILE A 70 13.24 4.81 17.45
N LYS A 71 13.33 6.11 17.15
CA LYS A 71 14.54 6.92 17.32
C LYS A 71 15.10 6.88 18.74
N LYS A 72 14.24 6.79 19.76
CA LYS A 72 14.66 6.66 21.17
C LYS A 72 15.51 5.41 21.46
N PHE A 73 15.43 4.39 20.61
CA PHE A 73 16.14 3.12 20.77
C PHE A 73 17.30 2.98 19.79
N SER A 74 17.14 3.46 18.55
CA SER A 74 18.19 3.41 17.53
C SER A 74 17.93 4.40 16.41
N ASP A 75 18.87 5.33 16.20
CA ASP A 75 18.83 6.29 15.08
C ASP A 75 18.86 5.56 13.73
N SER A 76 19.79 4.62 13.54
CA SER A 76 19.92 3.85 12.29
C SER A 76 18.65 3.08 11.94
N LEU A 77 18.04 2.41 12.91
CA LEU A 77 16.80 1.66 12.68
C LEU A 77 15.62 2.58 12.35
N SER A 78 15.53 3.74 13.00
CA SER A 78 14.47 4.72 12.74
C SER A 78 14.58 5.34 11.35
N LEU A 79 15.81 5.67 10.92
CA LEU A 79 16.07 6.23 9.60
C LEU A 79 15.82 5.18 8.52
N GLY A 80 16.32 3.95 8.69
CA GLY A 80 16.06 2.86 7.75
C GLY A 80 14.57 2.62 7.57
N PHE A 81 13.81 2.47 8.67
CA PHE A 81 12.37 2.27 8.62
C PHE A 81 11.64 3.40 7.88
N LEU A 82 11.96 4.65 8.21
CA LEU A 82 11.33 5.81 7.58
C LEU A 82 11.69 5.89 6.09
N SER A 83 12.95 5.68 5.72
CA SER A 83 13.42 5.70 4.33
C SER A 83 12.73 4.64 3.48
N PHE A 84 12.66 3.38 3.94
CA PHE A 84 11.93 2.33 3.23
C PHE A 84 10.44 2.61 3.13
N ARG A 85 9.84 3.26 4.14
CA ARG A 85 8.44 3.70 4.08
C ARG A 85 8.22 4.82 3.06
N ILE A 86 9.13 5.79 2.98
CA ILE A 86 9.09 6.83 1.94
C ILE A 86 9.19 6.19 0.55
N LEU A 87 10.15 5.29 0.34
CA LEU A 87 10.30 4.58 -0.94
C LEU A 87 9.04 3.80 -1.31
N ALA A 88 8.46 3.06 -0.35
CA ALA A 88 7.21 2.31 -0.57
C ALA A 88 6.06 3.25 -0.97
N VAL A 89 5.90 4.38 -0.27
CA VAL A 89 4.88 5.38 -0.59
C VAL A 89 5.09 5.97 -1.98
N SER A 90 6.33 6.28 -2.36
CA SER A 90 6.66 6.78 -3.71
C SER A 90 6.30 5.76 -4.80
N VAL A 91 6.68 4.50 -4.62
CA VAL A 91 6.34 3.39 -5.53
C VAL A 91 4.81 3.20 -5.63
N SER A 92 4.11 3.31 -4.51
CA SER A 92 2.64 3.24 -4.46
C SER A 92 1.95 4.39 -5.20
N ILE A 93 2.50 5.61 -5.13
CA ILE A 93 2.01 6.76 -5.91
C ILE A 93 2.22 6.52 -7.41
N ILE A 94 3.40 6.03 -7.82
CA ILE A 94 3.67 5.66 -9.22
C ILE A 94 2.66 4.62 -9.71
N GLY A 95 2.39 3.59 -8.90
CA GLY A 95 1.35 2.61 -9.20
C GLY A 95 -0.01 3.27 -9.43
N THR A 96 -0.41 4.20 -8.57
CA THR A 96 -1.67 4.95 -8.68
C THR A 96 -1.73 5.81 -9.95
N ILE A 97 -0.61 6.43 -10.35
CA ILE A 97 -0.52 7.17 -11.61
C ILE A 97 -0.73 6.21 -12.79
N LEU A 98 -0.06 5.05 -12.80
CA LEU A 98 -0.23 4.05 -13.88
C LEU A 98 -1.67 3.55 -14.00
N LEU A 99 -2.37 3.41 -12.86
CA LEU A 99 -3.79 3.06 -12.82
C LEU A 99 -4.66 4.09 -13.56
N LEU A 100 -4.44 5.37 -13.28
CA LEU A 100 -5.16 6.46 -13.93
C LEU A 100 -4.77 6.60 -15.41
N SER A 101 -3.49 6.41 -15.75
CA SER A 101 -3.04 6.38 -17.15
C SER A 101 -3.72 5.27 -17.95
N LEU A 102 -3.95 4.11 -17.34
CA LEU A 102 -4.66 2.99 -17.98
C LEU A 102 -6.14 3.33 -18.20
N LEU A 103 -6.78 4.06 -17.27
CA LEU A 103 -8.12 4.61 -17.46
C LEU A 103 -8.16 5.61 -18.62
N THR A 104 -7.21 6.55 -18.68
CA THR A 104 -7.11 7.49 -19.80
C THR A 104 -6.88 6.78 -21.14
N LEU A 105 -6.06 5.74 -21.16
CA LEU A 105 -5.86 4.92 -22.36
C LEU A 105 -7.17 4.24 -22.79
N SER A 106 -7.95 3.73 -21.84
CA SER A 106 -9.26 3.13 -22.07
C SER A 106 -10.28 4.14 -22.61
N GLU A 107 -10.31 5.36 -22.07
CA GLU A 107 -11.13 6.47 -22.58
C GLU A 107 -10.82 6.78 -24.05
N VAL A 108 -9.54 6.96 -24.37
CA VAL A 108 -9.08 7.25 -25.73
C VAL A 108 -9.39 6.07 -26.66
N PHE A 109 -9.22 4.83 -26.20
CA PHE A 109 -9.52 3.64 -26.99
C PHE A 109 -10.99 3.57 -27.39
N VAL A 110 -11.92 3.84 -26.47
CA VAL A 110 -13.37 3.77 -26.72
C VAL A 110 -13.88 4.96 -27.55
N GLN A 111 -13.30 6.14 -27.40
CA GLN A 111 -13.72 7.35 -28.12
C GLN A 111 -13.23 7.42 -29.57
N ASN A 112 -12.19 6.67 -29.93
CA ASN A 112 -11.71 6.60 -31.31
C ASN A 112 -12.64 5.72 -32.16
N GLU A 113 -13.13 6.24 -33.28
CA GLU A 113 -14.03 5.52 -34.20
C GLU A 113 -13.32 4.40 -35.00
N SER A 114 -12.00 4.46 -35.13
CA SER A 114 -11.17 3.44 -35.80
C SER A 114 -9.81 3.30 -35.11
N PRO A 115 -9.77 2.77 -33.87
CA PRO A 115 -8.53 2.65 -33.12
C PRO A 115 -7.64 1.56 -33.75
N ASN A 116 -6.33 1.82 -33.83
CA ASN A 116 -5.37 0.75 -34.13
C ASN A 116 -5.27 -0.18 -32.90
N THR A 117 -6.10 -1.21 -32.85
CA THR A 117 -6.31 -2.05 -31.66
C THR A 117 -5.02 -2.65 -31.11
N LEU A 118 -4.09 -3.05 -32.00
CA LEU A 118 -2.81 -3.64 -31.62
C LEU A 118 -1.92 -2.68 -30.83
N ASP A 119 -1.89 -1.39 -31.20
CA ASP A 119 -1.07 -0.39 -30.52
C ASP A 119 -1.60 -0.12 -29.10
N PHE A 120 -2.92 -0.01 -28.96
CA PHE A 120 -3.58 0.20 -27.67
C PHE A 120 -3.41 -1.01 -26.74
N GLU A 121 -3.54 -2.22 -27.26
CA GLU A 121 -3.33 -3.46 -26.50
C GLU A 121 -1.87 -3.59 -26.05
N ALA A 122 -0.91 -3.27 -26.92
CA ALA A 122 0.52 -3.28 -26.56
C ALA A 122 0.83 -2.27 -25.45
N LEU A 123 0.38 -1.02 -25.59
CA LEU A 123 0.57 0.03 -24.58
C LEU A 123 -0.13 -0.32 -23.26
N GLY A 124 -1.37 -0.79 -23.32
CA GLY A 124 -2.13 -1.19 -22.15
C GLY A 124 -1.48 -2.36 -21.41
N THR A 125 -0.94 -3.34 -22.15
CA THR A 125 -0.21 -4.48 -21.58
C THR A 125 1.06 -4.03 -20.86
N ILE A 126 1.82 -3.11 -21.46
CA ILE A 126 3.03 -2.54 -20.83
C ILE A 126 2.65 -1.77 -19.55
N LEU A 127 1.62 -0.91 -19.60
CA LEU A 127 1.16 -0.14 -18.43
C LEU A 127 0.68 -1.06 -17.30
N LYS A 128 -0.15 -2.05 -17.62
CA LYS A 128 -0.67 -3.03 -16.67
C LYS A 128 0.46 -3.86 -16.06
N SER A 129 1.32 -4.46 -16.88
CA SER A 129 2.45 -5.27 -16.40
C SER A 129 3.43 -4.46 -15.55
N THR A 130 3.69 -3.20 -15.92
CA THR A 130 4.53 -2.29 -15.13
C THR A 130 3.89 -2.00 -13.77
N ARG A 131 2.59 -1.70 -13.75
CA ARG A 131 1.83 -1.49 -12.50
C ARG A 131 1.87 -2.72 -11.61
N ASP A 132 1.64 -3.91 -12.16
CA ASP A 132 1.64 -5.17 -11.42
C ASP A 132 3.01 -5.46 -10.82
N THR A 133 4.08 -5.23 -11.60
CA THR A 133 5.46 -5.37 -11.14
C THR A 133 5.75 -4.41 -9.98
N ILE A 134 5.37 -3.14 -10.11
CA ILE A 134 5.54 -2.11 -9.08
C ILE A 134 4.77 -2.47 -7.80
N ASN A 135 3.52 -2.89 -7.92
CA ASN A 135 2.64 -3.15 -6.77
C ASN A 135 2.89 -4.50 -6.09
N HIS A 136 3.23 -5.56 -6.83
CA HIS A 136 3.38 -6.90 -6.26
C HIS A 136 4.82 -7.25 -5.92
N ILE A 137 5.81 -6.69 -6.61
CA ILE A 137 7.23 -7.01 -6.38
C ILE A 137 7.88 -5.90 -5.58
N PHE A 138 7.98 -4.70 -6.16
CA PHE A 138 8.74 -3.61 -5.53
C PHE A 138 8.09 -3.11 -4.24
N MET A 139 6.78 -2.88 -4.26
CA MET A 139 6.06 -2.43 -3.06
C MET A 139 6.15 -3.45 -1.93
N VAL A 140 5.92 -4.74 -2.22
CA VAL A 140 6.01 -5.81 -1.22
C VAL A 140 7.41 -5.90 -0.64
N LEU A 141 8.45 -5.84 -1.48
CA LEU A 141 9.85 -5.90 -1.02
C LEU A 141 10.18 -4.73 -0.09
N LEU A 142 9.84 -3.49 -0.48
CA LEU A 142 10.09 -2.29 0.34
C LEU A 142 9.32 -2.36 1.68
N LEU A 143 8.07 -2.81 1.65
CA LEU A 143 7.28 -3.02 2.86
C LEU A 143 7.87 -4.10 3.76
N CYS A 144 8.32 -5.22 3.21
CA CYS A 144 8.96 -6.31 3.96
C CYS A 144 10.21 -5.82 4.69
N VAL A 145 11.12 -5.12 3.99
CA VAL A 145 12.35 -4.60 4.62
C VAL A 145 12.01 -3.59 5.72
N GLY A 146 11.08 -2.66 5.46
CA GLY A 146 10.60 -1.72 6.49
C GLY A 146 9.98 -2.44 7.69
N ASN A 147 9.18 -3.48 7.46
CA ASN A 147 8.56 -4.25 8.53
C ASN A 147 9.56 -5.06 9.34
N ILE A 148 10.61 -5.62 8.73
CA ILE A 148 11.69 -6.28 9.45
C ILE A 148 12.34 -5.30 10.44
N MET A 149 12.62 -4.07 10.00
CA MET A 149 13.17 -3.04 10.89
C MET A 149 12.22 -2.70 12.05
N LEU A 150 10.92 -2.59 11.76
CA LEU A 150 9.89 -2.37 12.79
C LEU A 150 9.79 -3.55 13.78
N TYR A 151 9.93 -4.79 13.30
CA TYR A 151 9.90 -5.99 14.15
C TYR A 151 11.15 -6.10 15.03
N ILE A 152 12.33 -5.80 14.49
CA ILE A 152 13.57 -5.69 15.28
C ILE A 152 13.38 -4.67 16.41
N PHE A 153 12.73 -3.53 16.12
CA PHE A 153 12.37 -2.55 17.13
C PHE A 153 11.46 -3.14 18.22
N PHE A 154 10.36 -3.82 17.84
CA PHE A 154 9.44 -4.41 18.82
C PHE A 154 10.08 -5.49 19.71
N ILE A 155 11.01 -6.27 19.16
CA ILE A 155 11.79 -7.26 19.91
C ILE A 155 12.70 -6.55 20.91
N LYS A 156 13.48 -5.55 20.47
CA LYS A 156 14.38 -4.78 21.36
C LYS A 156 13.62 -4.04 22.46
N ALA A 157 12.46 -3.49 22.13
CA ALA A 157 11.59 -2.79 23.08
C ALA A 157 10.82 -3.74 24.01
N ARG A 158 10.95 -5.06 23.87
CA ARG A 158 10.22 -6.10 24.61
C ARG A 158 8.69 -5.95 24.57
N LEU A 159 8.17 -5.28 23.53
CA LEU A 159 6.74 -4.98 23.37
C LEU A 159 5.96 -6.20 22.87
N MET A 160 6.54 -6.99 21.96
CA MET A 160 5.87 -8.15 21.36
C MET A 160 5.75 -9.35 22.32
N PHE A 161 6.78 -9.61 23.14
CA PHE A 161 6.84 -10.86 23.91
C PHE A 161 5.77 -10.95 25.00
N ARG A 162 5.35 -9.82 25.60
CA ARG A 162 4.38 -9.81 26.70
C ARG A 162 2.98 -10.23 26.27
N TRP A 163 2.49 -9.75 25.13
CA TRP A 163 1.14 -10.08 24.65
C TRP A 163 1.05 -11.52 24.13
N ILE A 164 2.07 -11.98 23.40
CA ILE A 164 2.13 -13.37 22.91
C ILE A 164 2.25 -14.36 24.08
N LEU A 165 3.01 -14.03 25.13
CA LEU A 165 3.04 -14.81 26.36
C LEU A 165 1.67 -14.85 27.05
N ILE A 166 0.97 -13.72 27.17
CA ILE A 166 -0.35 -13.68 27.81
C ILE A 166 -1.35 -14.53 27.03
N TRP A 167 -1.42 -14.39 25.71
CA TRP A 167 -2.28 -15.25 24.88
C TRP A 167 -1.83 -16.71 24.89
N GLY A 168 -0.52 -16.98 24.92
CA GLY A 168 0.04 -18.32 25.07
C GLY A 168 -0.35 -19.00 26.38
N ILE A 169 -0.46 -18.24 27.49
CA ILE A 169 -0.94 -18.73 28.79
C ILE A 169 -2.47 -18.88 28.80
N ILE A 170 -3.21 -17.98 28.15
CA ILE A 170 -4.68 -18.08 28.07
C ILE A 170 -5.11 -19.26 27.18
N ILE A 171 -4.36 -19.53 26.12
CA ILE A 171 -4.62 -20.60 25.14
C ILE A 171 -3.96 -21.92 25.54
N SER A 172 -2.93 -21.90 26.40
CA SER A 172 -2.35 -23.16 26.88
C SER A 172 -3.45 -24.00 27.52
N PRO A 173 -3.73 -25.20 27.01
CA PRO A 173 -4.71 -26.07 27.62
C PRO A 173 -4.27 -26.29 29.06
N LYS A 174 -5.21 -26.14 29.99
CA LYS A 174 -4.99 -26.59 31.37
C LYS A 174 -4.75 -28.10 31.32
N ILE A 175 -3.48 -28.49 31.38
CA ILE A 175 -3.06 -29.86 31.68
C ILE A 175 -3.06 -30.01 33.19
#